data_AF-A0A0R3LZE2-F1
#
_entry.id   AF-A0A0R3LZE2-F1
#
_cell.length_a   1.000
_cell.length_b   1.000
_cell.length_c   1.000
_cell.angle_alpha   90.00
_cell.angle_beta   90.00
_cell.angle_gamma   90.00
#
_symmetry.space_group_name_H-M   'P 1'
#
loop_
_entity.id
_entity.type
_entity.pdbx_description
1 polymer ?
#
loop_
_entity_poly.entity_id
_entity_poly.type
_entity_poly.pdbx_seq_one_letter_code
_entity_poly.pdbx_strand_id
1 'polypeptide(L)'
;MKPSFIRGIVGSSPDPSHLSATHVHLKDIEADNQEDALSRMRAENWSPNGEALDLLQSKGLQHTTMTIGDVLVDESDAVYLVTGIGFSLLPKHEEPHH
;
A
#
# COMPACT_ATOMS: atom_id res chain seq x y z
N MET A 1 -30.88 1.56 3.59
CA MET A 1 -29.92 0.45 3.71
C MET A 1 -29.75 -0.19 2.34
N LYS A 2 -28.58 -0.07 1.71
CA LYS A 2 -28.26 -0.81 0.48
C LYS A 2 -27.20 -1.86 0.81
N PRO A 3 -27.32 -3.08 0.26
CA PRO A 3 -26.69 -4.26 0.83
C PRO A 3 -25.25 -4.41 0.34
N SER A 4 -24.47 -5.03 1.20
CA SER A 4 -23.12 -5.53 0.97
C SER A 4 -23.09 -6.51 -0.20
N PHE A 5 -22.26 -6.24 -1.21
CA PHE A 5 -21.96 -7.21 -2.26
C PHE A 5 -20.44 -7.35 -2.43
N ILE A 6 -20.04 -8.63 -2.40
CA ILE A 6 -18.73 -9.22 -2.68
C ILE A 6 -17.76 -9.30 -1.49
N ARG A 7 -18.06 -10.26 -0.61
CA ARG A 7 -17.09 -10.94 0.27
C ARG A 7 -17.00 -12.39 -0.20
N GLY A 8 -15.87 -12.78 -0.79
CA GLY A 8 -15.60 -14.17 -1.15
C GLY A 8 -14.51 -14.30 -2.22
N ILE A 9 -13.33 -14.75 -1.80
CA ILE A 9 -12.19 -15.20 -2.65
C ILE A 9 -11.25 -14.10 -3.20
N VAL A 10 -11.34 -12.87 -2.69
CA VAL A 10 -10.23 -11.91 -2.72
C VAL A 10 -10.10 -11.39 -1.29
N GLY A 11 -8.90 -11.41 -0.71
CA GLY A 11 -8.66 -10.89 0.64
C GLY A 11 -9.35 -9.54 0.79
N SER A 12 -10.05 -9.34 1.90
CA SER A 12 -10.78 -8.09 2.17
C SER A 12 -9.86 -6.89 1.86
N SER A 13 -10.33 -5.93 1.07
CA SER A 13 -9.57 -4.70 0.81
C SER A 13 -9.08 -4.12 2.14
N PRO A 14 -7.83 -3.60 2.22
CA PRO A 14 -7.29 -3.06 3.46
C PRO A 14 -8.24 -2.02 4.05
N ASP A 15 -8.35 -1.99 5.39
CA ASP A 15 -9.00 -0.88 6.08
C ASP A 15 -8.01 0.30 6.11
N PRO A 16 -8.26 1.39 5.37
CA PRO A 16 -7.36 2.54 5.35
C PRO A 16 -7.27 3.25 6.71
N SER A 17 -8.21 3.01 7.63
CA SER A 17 -8.18 3.54 9.00
C SER A 17 -7.43 2.64 10.00
N HIS A 18 -7.14 1.39 9.63
CA HIS A 18 -6.49 0.40 10.52
C HIS A 18 -5.42 -0.44 9.80
N LEU A 19 -4.57 0.20 8.99
CA LEU A 19 -3.50 -0.49 8.26
C LEU A 19 -2.55 -1.27 9.18
N SER A 20 -2.31 -0.82 10.40
CA SER A 20 -1.43 -1.52 11.37
C SER A 20 -1.89 -2.93 11.74
N ALA A 21 -3.16 -3.28 11.49
CA ALA A 21 -3.69 -4.61 11.71
C ALA A 21 -3.24 -5.62 10.63
N THR A 22 -2.90 -5.14 9.43
CA THR A 22 -2.61 -5.99 8.25
C THR A 22 -1.29 -5.67 7.55
N HIS A 23 -0.71 -4.49 7.79
CA HIS A 23 0.46 -3.95 7.10
C HIS A 23 1.54 -3.54 8.10
N VAL A 24 2.79 -3.72 7.67
CA VAL A 24 3.97 -3.20 8.38
C VAL A 24 4.49 -1.98 7.62
N HIS A 25 4.81 -0.92 8.36
CA HIS A 25 5.45 0.24 7.75
C HIS A 25 6.84 -0.15 7.22
N LEU A 26 7.08 0.06 5.92
CA LEU A 26 8.35 -0.25 5.28
C LEU A 26 9.34 0.91 5.38
N LYS A 27 8.99 2.07 4.81
CA LYS A 27 9.81 3.28 4.74
C LYS A 27 8.97 4.49 4.32
N ASP A 28 9.55 5.68 4.50
CA ASP A 28 9.10 6.91 3.87
C ASP A 28 9.85 7.18 2.56
N ILE A 29 9.19 7.80 1.59
CA ILE A 29 9.78 8.28 0.33
C ILE A 29 9.35 9.71 0.07
N GLU A 30 10.27 10.51 -0.45
CA GLU A 30 9.92 11.77 -1.11
C GLU A 30 9.58 11.44 -2.57
N ALA A 31 8.43 11.90 -3.06
CA ALA A 31 8.02 11.73 -4.45
C ALA A 31 7.18 12.93 -4.89
N ASP A 32 7.40 13.42 -6.12
CA ASP A 32 6.67 14.58 -6.64
C ASP A 32 5.21 14.27 -7.01
N ASN A 33 4.95 13.01 -7.35
CA ASN A 33 3.64 12.51 -7.75
C ASN A 33 3.57 10.98 -7.60
N GLN A 34 2.38 10.42 -7.87
CA GLN A 34 2.15 8.98 -7.78
C GLN A 34 3.01 8.14 -8.74
N GLU A 35 3.30 8.62 -9.95
CA GLU A 35 4.17 7.87 -10.87
C GLU A 35 5.61 7.83 -10.38
N ASP A 36 6.12 8.93 -9.81
CA ASP A 36 7.43 8.96 -9.16
C ASP A 36 7.45 8.04 -7.93
N ALA A 37 6.38 8.04 -7.12
CA ALA A 37 6.24 7.10 -6.00
C ALA A 37 6.27 5.64 -6.46
N LEU A 38 5.50 5.29 -7.52
CA LEU A 38 5.55 3.95 -8.13
C LEU A 38 6.97 3.61 -8.60
N SER A 39 7.64 4.53 -9.27
CA SER A 39 8.99 4.34 -9.78
C SER A 39 9.97 4.09 -8.64
N ARG A 40 9.92 4.89 -7.57
CA ARG A 40 10.79 4.76 -6.39
C ARG A 40 10.54 3.49 -5.57
N MET A 41 9.35 2.90 -5.67
CA MET A 41 8.99 1.65 -4.99
C MET A 41 9.31 0.40 -5.81
N ARG A 42 9.75 0.52 -7.06
CA ARG A 42 10.19 -0.61 -7.86
C ARG A 42 11.56 -1.12 -7.42
N ALA A 43 11.70 -2.44 -7.32
CA ALA A 43 12.94 -3.08 -6.88
C ALA A 43 14.15 -2.62 -7.70
N GLU A 44 13.99 -2.39 -9.00
CA GLU A 44 15.09 -1.96 -9.87
C GLU A 44 15.65 -0.57 -9.53
N ASN A 45 14.83 0.31 -8.94
CA ASN A 45 15.23 1.66 -8.55
C ASN A 45 15.61 1.75 -7.08
N TRP A 46 14.86 1.06 -6.23
CA TRP A 46 15.04 1.05 -4.77
C TRP A 46 16.23 0.18 -4.33
N SER A 47 16.48 -0.91 -5.06
CA SER A 47 17.37 -1.98 -4.65
C SER A 47 18.01 -2.68 -5.87
N PRO A 48 18.67 -1.96 -6.79
CA PRO A 48 19.22 -2.52 -8.03
C PRO A 48 20.20 -3.69 -7.79
N ASN A 49 20.87 -3.72 -6.63
CA ASN A 49 21.80 -4.77 -6.24
C ASN A 49 21.34 -5.57 -5.01
N GLY A 50 20.06 -5.45 -4.62
CA GLY A 50 19.53 -6.15 -3.45
C GLY A 50 19.73 -5.44 -2.10
N GLU A 51 20.08 -4.15 -2.11
CA GLU A 51 20.32 -3.32 -0.92
C GLU A 51 19.16 -3.33 0.09
N ALA A 52 17.92 -3.54 -0.38
CA ALA A 52 16.74 -3.57 0.47
C ALA A 52 16.45 -4.92 1.12
N LEU A 53 17.15 -5.98 0.71
CA LEU A 53 16.85 -7.34 1.14
C LEU A 53 16.89 -7.48 2.66
N ASP A 54 17.93 -6.93 3.30
CA ASP A 54 18.08 -6.98 4.75
C ASP A 54 16.94 -6.25 5.48
N LEU A 55 16.51 -5.08 4.98
CA LEU A 55 15.38 -4.34 5.54
C LEU A 55 14.09 -5.14 5.43
N LEU A 56 13.82 -5.72 4.26
CA LEU A 56 12.61 -6.48 4.00
C LEU A 56 12.56 -7.74 4.86
N GLN A 57 13.68 -8.48 4.95
CA GLN A 57 13.80 -9.65 5.82
C GLN A 57 13.61 -9.29 7.29
N SER A 58 14.15 -8.15 7.76
CA SER A 58 13.96 -7.68 9.13
C SER A 58 12.48 -7.41 9.48
N LYS A 59 11.65 -7.14 8.47
CA LYS A 59 10.20 -6.91 8.60
C LYS A 59 9.36 -8.13 8.24
N GLY A 60 9.98 -9.28 7.93
CA GLY A 60 9.29 -10.51 7.52
C GLY A 60 8.67 -10.45 6.12
N LEU A 61 9.05 -9.48 5.30
CA LEU A 61 8.57 -9.33 3.94
C LEU A 61 9.36 -10.25 3.00
N GLN A 62 8.64 -10.91 2.09
CA GLN A 62 9.24 -11.89 1.16
C GLN A 62 9.41 -11.37 -0.27
N HIS A 63 8.79 -10.23 -0.59
CA HIS A 63 8.88 -9.58 -1.90
C HIS A 63 9.81 -8.37 -1.81
N THR A 64 10.69 -8.23 -2.81
CA THR A 64 11.63 -7.11 -2.95
C THR A 64 11.10 -5.97 -3.81
N THR A 65 9.97 -6.22 -4.49
CA THR A 65 9.28 -5.27 -5.34
C THR A 65 7.88 -5.04 -4.83
N MET A 66 7.35 -3.87 -5.16
CA MET A 66 5.97 -3.51 -4.92
C MET A 66 5.02 -4.48 -5.62
N THR A 67 4.06 -5.03 -4.89
CA THR A 67 3.10 -6.03 -5.36
C THR A 67 1.67 -5.66 -5.02
N ILE A 68 0.71 -6.37 -5.63
CA ILE A 68 -0.70 -6.22 -5.31
C ILE A 68 -0.90 -6.49 -3.81
N GLY A 69 -1.47 -5.52 -3.11
CA GLY A 69 -1.67 -5.57 -1.65
C GLY A 69 -0.82 -4.59 -0.86
N ASP A 70 0.25 -4.05 -1.45
CA ASP A 70 1.02 -2.96 -0.85
C ASP A 70 0.22 -1.66 -0.84
N VAL A 71 0.56 -0.77 0.10
CA VAL A 71 -0.13 0.50 0.29
C VAL A 71 0.85 1.66 0.33
N LEU A 72 0.48 2.77 -0.30
CA LEU A 72 1.12 4.08 -0.16
C LEU A 72 0.20 4.97 0.68
N VAL A 73 0.76 5.69 1.64
CA VAL A 73 0.06 6.71 2.41
C VAL A 73 0.74 8.04 2.12
N ASP A 74 -0.02 9.06 1.70
CA ASP A 74 0.53 10.39 1.45
C ASP A 74 0.43 11.31 2.68
N GLU A 75 0.98 12.52 2.58
CA GLU A 75 0.96 13.52 3.66
C GLU A 75 -0.44 14.02 4.02
N SER A 76 -1.40 13.86 3.10
CA SER A 76 -2.82 14.16 3.32
C SER A 76 -3.57 12.96 3.90
N ASP A 77 -2.85 11.94 4.34
CA ASP A 77 -3.41 10.75 4.96
C ASP A 77 -4.23 9.90 3.96
N ALA A 78 -4.09 10.13 2.65
CA ALA A 78 -4.77 9.35 1.62
C ALA A 78 -4.06 8.01 1.41
N VAL A 79 -4.84 6.93 1.37
CA VAL A 79 -4.32 5.56 1.26
C VAL A 79 -4.55 5.04 -0.14
N TYR A 80 -3.47 4.65 -0.82
CA TYR A 80 -3.49 4.11 -2.17
C TYR A 80 -3.05 2.65 -2.16
N LEU A 81 -3.95 1.76 -2.60
CA LEU A 81 -3.67 0.35 -2.80
C LEU A 81 -2.96 0.12 -4.13
N VAL A 82 -1.86 -0.62 -4.10
CA VAL A 82 -1.22 -1.12 -5.32
C VAL A 82 -2.07 -2.21 -5.94
N THR A 83 -2.39 -2.05 -7.22
CA THR A 83 -3.13 -2.98 -8.06
C THR A 83 -2.32 -3.36 -9.30
N GLY A 84 -2.82 -4.31 -10.09
CA GLY A 84 -2.16 -4.73 -11.34
C GLY A 84 -2.05 -3.65 -12.42
N ILE A 85 -2.72 -2.51 -12.26
CA ILE A 85 -2.71 -1.39 -13.24
C ILE A 85 -2.24 -0.06 -12.64
N GLY A 86 -1.71 -0.05 -11.40
CA GLY A 86 -1.28 1.15 -10.70
C GLY A 86 -1.97 1.32 -9.35
N PHE A 87 -2.20 2.56 -8.92
CA PHE A 87 -2.81 2.86 -7.62
C PHE A 87 -4.33 2.99 -7.67
N SER A 88 -4.99 2.50 -6.63
CA SER A 88 -6.41 2.70 -6.36
C SER A 88 -6.59 3.36 -5.00
N LEU A 89 -7.25 4.53 -4.97
CA LEU A 89 -7.55 5.23 -3.72
C LEU A 89 -8.54 4.40 -2.88
N LEU A 90 -8.17 4.13 -1.62
CA LEU A 90 -9.05 3.52 -0.64
C LEU A 90 -9.82 4.62 0.10
N PRO A 91 -11.16 4.68 -0.02
CA PRO A 91 -11.94 5.68 0.70
C PRO A 91 -11.87 5.41 2.20
N LYS A 92 -11.45 6.40 2.99
CA LYS A 92 -11.62 6.34 4.45
C LYS A 92 -13.12 6.35 4.75
N HIS A 93 -13.55 5.51 5.68
CA HIS A 93 -14.89 5.59 6.21
C HIS A 93 -15.04 6.92 6.94
N GLU A 94 -15.66 7.91 6.30
CA GLU A 94 -16.21 9.06 7.02
C GLU A 94 -17.33 8.51 7.90
N GLU A 95 -17.06 8.37 9.20
CA GLU A 95 -18.11 8.21 10.20
C GLU A 95 -19.11 9.36 9.99
N PRO A 96 -20.40 9.09 9.72
CA PRO A 96 -21.36 10.17 9.55
C PRO A 96 -21.42 10.93 10.87
N HIS A 97 -20.97 12.20 10.83
CA HIS A 97 -21.20 13.14 11.91
C HIS A 97 -22.72 13.21 12.18
N HIS A 98 -23.12 12.74 13.35
CA HIS A 98 -24.52 12.72 13.81
C HIS A 98 -24.82 13.94 14.67
#